data_AF-A0A8T6NEJ9-F1
#
_entry.id   AF-A0A8T6NEJ9-F1
#
_cell.length_a   1.000
_cell.length_b   1.000
_cell.length_c   1.000
_cell.angle_alpha   90.00
_cell.angle_beta   90.00
_cell.angle_gamma   90.00
#
_symmetry.space_group_name_H-M   'P 1'
#
loop_
_entity.id
_entity.type
_entity.pdbx_description
1 polymer ?
#
loop_
_entity_poly.entity_id
_entity_poly.type
_entity_poly.pdbx_seq_one_letter_code
_entity_poly.pdbx_strand_id
1 'polypeptide(L)'
;MDRAVKLLDDEVFLRMYDIREWVGRQPNQTRRMRSRLIGRNGRIRSLIEEMSQTEMAIYGSTVLVIGDEDGIALATPAIESILNGAEHGTVLHGLEQDRKRMRIQSRSLETYETGKGSSDSFDALVPGLADARRRRERRFKSAQVDPDDEEEVAEMLELAEDESITYGEE
;
A
#
# COMPACT_ATOMS: atom_id res chain seq x y z
N MET A 1 -11.10 7.67 -33.06
CA MET A 1 -9.66 7.61 -33.39
C MET A 1 -8.80 8.05 -32.21
N ASP A 2 -9.29 8.91 -31.33
CA ASP A 2 -8.50 9.57 -30.28
C ASP A 2 -7.82 8.64 -29.25
N ARG A 3 -8.37 7.45 -28.98
CA ARG A 3 -7.79 6.50 -28.01
C ARG A 3 -6.47 5.88 -28.48
N ALA A 4 -6.39 5.53 -29.77
CA ALA A 4 -5.21 4.90 -30.33
C ALA A 4 -4.03 5.86 -30.45
N VAL A 5 -4.30 7.17 -30.51
CA VAL A 5 -3.28 8.22 -30.56
C VAL A 5 -2.51 8.32 -29.24
N LYS A 6 -3.13 7.96 -28.10
CA LYS A 6 -2.47 7.95 -26.78
C LYS A 6 -1.29 6.98 -26.71
N LEU A 7 -1.28 5.93 -27.53
CA LEU A 7 -0.17 4.97 -27.58
C LEU A 7 1.09 5.52 -28.28
N LEU A 8 1.05 6.74 -28.81
CA LEU A 8 2.25 7.43 -29.31
C LEU A 8 3.05 8.11 -28.19
N ASP A 9 2.50 8.12 -26.98
CA ASP A 9 3.17 8.55 -25.76
C ASP A 9 3.94 7.36 -25.17
N ASP A 10 5.22 7.57 -24.84
CA ASP A 10 6.12 6.51 -24.35
C ASP A 10 5.70 5.96 -22.98
N GLU A 11 4.82 6.68 -22.26
CA GLU A 11 4.31 6.28 -20.94
C GLU A 11 2.97 5.52 -21.00
N VAL A 12 2.44 5.25 -22.20
CA VAL A 12 1.17 4.55 -22.38
C VAL A 12 1.38 3.14 -22.93
N PHE A 13 0.88 2.16 -22.20
CA PHE A 13 1.02 0.76 -22.52
C PHE A 13 -0.32 0.16 -22.96
N LEU A 14 -0.25 -0.89 -23.78
CA LEU A 14 -1.40 -1.72 -24.17
C LEU A 14 -1.23 -3.12 -23.57
N ARG A 15 -2.24 -3.58 -22.84
CA ARG A 15 -2.36 -4.97 -22.41
C ARG A 15 -3.60 -5.63 -23.00
N MET A 16 -3.43 -6.86 -23.47
CA MET A 16 -4.51 -7.65 -24.06
C MET A 16 -4.75 -8.92 -23.24
N TYR A 17 -6.01 -9.30 -23.09
CA TYR A 17 -6.44 -10.55 -22.48
C TYR A 17 -7.41 -11.28 -23.40
N ASP A 18 -7.29 -12.61 -23.47
CA ASP A 18 -8.28 -13.45 -24.12
C ASP A 18 -9.08 -14.23 -23.07
N ILE A 19 -10.37 -13.91 -22.95
CA ILE A 19 -11.31 -14.56 -22.01
C ILE A 19 -11.28 -16.09 -22.14
N ARG A 20 -10.95 -16.62 -23.33
CA ARG A 20 -10.87 -18.06 -23.60
C ARG A 20 -9.76 -18.76 -22.82
N GLU A 21 -8.77 -18.04 -22.33
CA GLU A 21 -7.70 -18.60 -21.48
C GLU A 21 -8.24 -19.04 -20.10
N TRP A 22 -9.32 -18.41 -19.62
CA TRP A 22 -9.95 -18.76 -18.33
C TRP A 22 -11.06 -19.81 -18.45
N VAL A 23 -11.88 -19.72 -19.50
CA VAL A 23 -13.11 -20.54 -19.62
C VAL A 23 -13.15 -21.44 -20.84
N GLY A 24 -12.05 -21.52 -21.59
CA GLY A 24 -11.96 -22.26 -22.84
C GLY A 24 -12.77 -21.62 -23.98
N ARG A 25 -13.03 -22.42 -25.02
CA ARG A 25 -13.67 -21.96 -26.27
C ARG A 25 -15.19 -22.11 -26.28
N GLN A 26 -15.82 -22.39 -25.14
CA GLN A 26 -17.27 -22.57 -25.08
C GLN A 26 -18.00 -21.22 -25.19
N PRO A 27 -18.79 -20.98 -26.26
CA PRO A 27 -19.34 -19.65 -26.56
C PRO A 27 -20.20 -19.06 -25.43
N ASN A 28 -20.98 -19.90 -24.75
CA ASN A 28 -21.85 -19.49 -23.65
C ASN A 28 -21.04 -19.02 -22.42
N GLN A 29 -19.93 -19.70 -22.10
CA GLN A 29 -19.08 -19.31 -20.97
C GLN A 29 -18.31 -18.03 -21.29
N THR A 30 -17.74 -17.91 -22.49
CA THR A 30 -17.09 -16.66 -22.94
C THR A 30 -18.05 -15.49 -22.93
N ARG A 31 -19.28 -15.66 -23.44
CA ARG A 31 -20.32 -14.61 -23.39
C ARG A 31 -20.69 -14.25 -21.96
N ARG A 32 -20.80 -15.24 -21.06
CA ARG A 32 -21.10 -15.00 -19.63
C ARG A 32 -20.00 -14.20 -18.96
N MET A 33 -18.72 -14.57 -19.13
CA MET A 33 -17.59 -13.84 -18.54
C MET A 33 -17.48 -12.42 -19.10
N ARG A 34 -17.64 -12.26 -20.42
CA ARG A 34 -17.70 -10.93 -21.04
C ARG A 34 -18.80 -10.06 -20.42
N SER A 35 -20.01 -10.60 -20.26
CA SER A 35 -21.12 -9.86 -19.65
C SER A 35 -20.85 -9.47 -18.20
N ARG A 36 -20.11 -10.29 -17.44
CA ARG A 36 -19.68 -9.94 -16.06
C ARG A 36 -18.69 -8.79 -16.07
N LEU A 37 -17.67 -8.87 -16.92
CA LEU A 37 -16.65 -7.83 -17.06
C LEU A 37 -17.26 -6.47 -17.45
N ILE A 38 -18.23 -6.47 -18.37
CA ILE A 38 -18.97 -5.25 -18.75
C ILE A 38 -19.87 -4.80 -17.60
N GLY A 39 -20.59 -5.73 -16.96
CA GLY A 39 -21.60 -5.42 -15.97
C GLY A 39 -22.86 -4.80 -16.57
N ARG A 40 -23.86 -4.54 -15.72
CA ARG A 40 -25.12 -3.90 -16.15
C ARG A 40 -24.82 -2.50 -16.70
N ASN A 41 -25.25 -2.23 -17.93
CA ASN A 41 -25.02 -0.96 -18.63
C ASN A 41 -23.55 -0.52 -18.68
N GLY A 42 -22.60 -1.45 -18.63
CA GLY A 42 -21.17 -1.12 -18.62
C GLY A 42 -20.62 -0.67 -17.26
N ARG A 43 -21.40 -0.73 -16.18
CA ARG A 43 -21.01 -0.19 -14.87
C ARG A 43 -19.71 -0.76 -14.32
N ILE A 44 -19.47 -2.07 -14.48
CA ILE A 44 -18.27 -2.69 -13.91
C ILE A 44 -17.03 -2.25 -14.68
N ARG A 45 -17.08 -2.29 -16.02
CA ARG A 45 -16.03 -1.74 -16.86
C ARG A 45 -15.71 -0.28 -16.48
N SER A 46 -16.73 0.57 -16.39
CA SER A 46 -16.53 1.99 -16.09
C SER A 46 -15.95 2.24 -14.70
N LEU A 47 -16.30 1.44 -13.70
CA LEU A 47 -15.69 1.55 -12.37
C LEU A 47 -14.22 1.12 -12.37
N ILE A 48 -13.88 0.05 -13.10
CA ILE A 48 -12.48 -0.37 -13.24
C ILE A 48 -11.68 0.71 -13.96
N GLU A 49 -12.19 1.23 -15.09
CA GLU A 49 -11.60 2.35 -15.84
C GLU A 49 -11.36 3.57 -14.94
N GLU A 50 -12.37 4.00 -14.17
CA GLU A 50 -12.28 5.17 -13.28
C GLU A 50 -11.26 4.97 -12.14
N MET A 51 -11.27 3.80 -11.49
CA MET A 51 -10.43 3.54 -10.33
C MET A 51 -8.96 3.32 -10.71
N SER A 52 -8.71 2.75 -11.88
CA SER A 52 -7.37 2.47 -12.40
C SER A 52 -6.85 3.55 -13.35
N GLN A 53 -7.66 4.55 -13.71
CA GLN A 53 -7.36 5.56 -14.73
C GLN A 53 -6.97 4.96 -16.10
N THR A 54 -7.48 3.76 -16.39
CA THR A 54 -7.27 3.08 -17.68
C THR A 54 -8.48 3.23 -18.61
N GLU A 55 -8.27 2.94 -19.88
CA GLU A 55 -9.34 2.77 -20.86
C GLU A 55 -9.45 1.30 -21.27
N MET A 56 -10.69 0.79 -21.32
CA MET A 56 -10.96 -0.59 -21.68
C MET A 56 -11.81 -0.68 -22.96
N ALA A 57 -11.46 -1.63 -23.82
CA ALA A 57 -12.30 -2.05 -24.94
C ALA A 57 -12.50 -3.57 -24.88
N ILE A 58 -13.76 -4.00 -24.96
CA ILE A 58 -14.13 -5.42 -24.83
C ILE A 58 -14.87 -5.81 -26.11
N TYR A 59 -14.27 -6.69 -26.90
CA TYR A 59 -14.82 -7.13 -28.19
C TYR A 59 -14.64 -8.63 -28.37
N GLY A 60 -15.71 -9.35 -28.72
CA GLY A 60 -15.63 -10.80 -28.92
C GLY A 60 -15.22 -11.52 -27.63
N SER A 61 -14.03 -12.13 -27.62
CA SER A 61 -13.39 -12.70 -26.43
C SER A 61 -12.19 -11.88 -25.93
N THR A 62 -11.86 -10.79 -26.61
CA THR A 62 -10.67 -9.99 -26.33
C THR A 62 -11.01 -8.79 -25.46
N VAL A 63 -10.18 -8.56 -24.44
CA VAL A 63 -10.19 -7.38 -23.59
C VAL A 63 -8.90 -6.62 -23.85
N LEU A 64 -9.01 -5.36 -24.22
CA LEU A 64 -7.91 -4.44 -24.44
C LEU A 64 -7.94 -3.43 -23.29
N VAL A 65 -6.79 -3.17 -22.68
CA VAL A 65 -6.61 -2.19 -21.61
C VAL A 65 -5.46 -1.28 -22.01
N ILE A 66 -5.70 0.02 -21.98
CA ILE A 66 -4.70 1.05 -22.29
C ILE A 66 -4.57 1.97 -21.08
N GLY A 67 -3.34 2.25 -20.66
CA GLY A 67 -3.04 3.11 -19.53
C GLY A 67 -1.55 3.16 -19.25
N ASP A 68 -1.18 3.88 -18.20
CA ASP A 68 0.18 3.86 -17.65
C ASP A 68 0.48 2.54 -16.91
N GLU A 69 1.72 2.39 -16.44
CA GLU A 69 2.17 1.17 -15.74
C GLU A 69 1.34 0.89 -14.49
N ASP A 70 1.13 1.91 -13.64
CA ASP A 70 0.37 1.81 -12.39
C ASP A 70 -1.11 1.48 -12.65
N GLY A 71 -1.73 2.14 -13.63
CA GLY A 71 -3.11 1.89 -14.01
C GLY A 71 -3.32 0.47 -14.52
N ILE A 72 -2.42 -0.03 -15.37
CA ILE A 72 -2.47 -1.43 -15.81
C ILE A 72 -2.24 -2.39 -14.64
N ALA A 73 -1.32 -2.08 -13.73
CA ALA A 73 -1.07 -2.87 -12.53
C ALA A 73 -2.30 -2.93 -11.60
N LEU A 74 -3.10 -1.86 -11.53
CA LEU A 74 -4.37 -1.83 -10.80
C LEU A 74 -5.49 -2.59 -11.53
N ALA A 75 -5.63 -2.41 -12.84
CA ALA A 75 -6.71 -3.03 -13.62
C ALA A 75 -6.55 -4.55 -13.75
N THR A 76 -5.31 -5.04 -13.82
CA THR A 76 -5.01 -6.46 -14.07
C THR A 76 -5.65 -7.41 -13.05
N PRO A 77 -5.43 -7.26 -11.73
CA PRO A 77 -6.03 -8.15 -10.74
C PRO A 77 -7.55 -8.12 -10.76
N ALA A 78 -8.16 -6.95 -11.03
CA ALA A 78 -9.60 -6.81 -11.08
C ALA A 78 -10.22 -7.58 -12.26
N ILE A 79 -9.61 -7.46 -13.45
CA ILE A 79 -10.03 -8.19 -14.65
C ILE A 79 -9.89 -9.69 -14.43
N GLU A 80 -8.71 -10.14 -14.00
CA GLU A 80 -8.43 -11.56 -13.77
C GLU A 80 -9.35 -12.15 -12.70
N SER A 81 -9.63 -11.41 -11.63
CA SER A 81 -10.55 -11.86 -10.58
C SER A 81 -11.97 -12.08 -11.10
N ILE A 82 -12.48 -11.18 -11.95
CA ILE A 82 -13.80 -11.37 -12.59
C ILE A 82 -13.80 -12.58 -13.51
N LEU A 83 -12.73 -12.78 -14.29
CA LEU A 83 -12.60 -13.92 -15.22
C LEU A 83 -12.47 -15.25 -14.46
N ASN A 84 -11.82 -15.26 -13.30
CA ASN A 84 -11.80 -16.38 -12.35
C ASN A 84 -13.14 -16.59 -11.62
N GLY A 85 -14.09 -15.68 -11.81
CA GLY A 85 -15.45 -15.85 -11.37
C GLY A 85 -15.81 -15.15 -10.06
N ALA A 86 -14.92 -14.33 -9.49
CA ALA A 86 -15.16 -13.58 -8.26
C ALA A 86 -16.36 -12.62 -8.36
N GLU A 87 -17.00 -12.35 -7.23
CA GLU A 87 -18.12 -11.40 -7.17
C GLU A 87 -17.64 -9.97 -7.44
N HIS A 88 -18.46 -9.17 -8.12
CA HIS A 88 -18.09 -7.80 -8.45
C HIS A 88 -17.82 -6.94 -7.20
N GLY A 89 -18.54 -7.17 -6.10
CA GLY A 89 -18.33 -6.45 -4.84
C GLY A 89 -16.93 -6.71 -4.28
N THR A 90 -16.50 -7.97 -4.23
CA THR A 90 -15.16 -8.38 -3.79
C THR A 90 -14.08 -7.78 -4.67
N VAL A 91 -14.28 -7.79 -5.99
CA VAL A 91 -13.33 -7.23 -6.96
C VAL A 91 -13.15 -5.73 -6.77
N LEU A 92 -14.25 -4.98 -6.65
CA LEU A 92 -14.20 -3.53 -6.47
C LEU A 92 -13.57 -3.17 -5.11
N HIS A 93 -13.84 -3.95 -4.08
CA HIS A 93 -13.20 -3.77 -2.77
C HIS A 93 -11.69 -4.01 -2.83
N GLY A 94 -11.25 -5.08 -3.49
CA GLY A 94 -9.83 -5.37 -3.71
C GLY A 94 -9.14 -4.25 -4.49
N LEU A 95 -9.76 -3.78 -5.57
CA LEU A 95 -9.25 -2.67 -6.38
C LEU A 95 -9.10 -1.37 -5.57
N GLU A 96 -10.04 -1.08 -4.68
CA GLU A 96 -9.97 0.07 -3.77
C GLU A 96 -8.80 -0.06 -2.77
N GLN A 97 -8.60 -1.26 -2.22
CA GLN A 97 -7.48 -1.55 -1.32
C GLN A 97 -6.13 -1.43 -2.03
N ASP A 98 -6.01 -1.97 -3.25
CA ASP A 98 -4.78 -1.93 -4.04
C ASP A 98 -4.43 -0.49 -4.41
N ARG A 99 -5.42 0.31 -4.83
CA ARG A 99 -5.24 1.75 -5.09
C ARG A 99 -4.76 2.49 -3.84
N LYS A 100 -5.34 2.19 -2.68
CA LYS A 100 -4.89 2.79 -1.40
C LYS A 100 -3.46 2.39 -1.07
N ARG A 101 -3.08 1.13 -1.30
CA ARG A 101 -1.74 0.61 -1.06
C ARG A 101 -0.71 1.30 -1.94
N MET A 102 -0.95 1.41 -3.24
CA MET A 102 -0.05 2.11 -4.18
C MET A 102 0.11 3.58 -3.81
N ARG A 103 -0.96 4.27 -3.39
CA ARG A 103 -0.88 5.66 -2.92
C ARG A 103 -0.03 5.84 -1.66
N ILE A 104 0.00 4.85 -0.77
CA ILE A 104 0.85 4.88 0.43
C ILE A 104 2.30 4.61 0.04
N GLN A 105 2.54 3.65 -0.86
CA GLN A 105 3.87 3.28 -1.31
C GLN A 105 4.58 4.42 -2.05
N SER A 106 3.88 5.08 -2.98
CA SER A 106 4.40 6.27 -3.69
C SER A 106 4.84 7.37 -2.72
N ARG A 107 3.99 7.72 -1.74
CA ARG A 107 4.34 8.71 -0.70
C ARG A 107 5.51 8.30 0.19
N SER A 108 5.63 7.00 0.47
CA SER A 108 6.74 6.49 1.27
C SER A 108 8.06 6.68 0.53
N LEU A 109 8.10 6.48 -0.79
CA LEU A 109 9.29 6.69 -1.60
C LEU A 109 9.70 8.17 -1.66
N GLU A 110 8.73 9.08 -1.84
CA GLU A 110 8.97 10.54 -1.80
C GLU A 110 9.59 11.01 -0.47
N THR A 111 9.32 10.30 0.63
CA THR A 111 9.85 10.67 1.96
C THR A 111 11.33 10.28 2.14
N TYR A 112 11.88 9.40 1.29
CA TYR A 112 13.27 8.94 1.44
C TYR A 112 14.29 9.71 0.58
N GLU A 113 13.85 10.59 -0.32
CA GLU A 113 14.73 11.53 -0.99
C GLU A 113 14.65 12.91 -0.34
N THR A 114 15.31 13.06 0.82
CA THR A 114 16.27 14.13 1.14
C THR A 114 16.51 14.19 2.65
N GLY A 115 17.76 13.90 3.03
CA GLY A 115 18.31 14.15 4.35
C GLY A 115 18.20 12.98 5.32
N LYS A 116 19.37 12.51 5.81
CA LYS A 116 19.47 11.90 7.14
C LYS A 116 18.92 12.93 8.15
N GLY A 117 17.62 12.89 8.43
CA GLY A 117 17.04 13.71 9.49
C GLY A 117 17.67 13.30 10.80
N SER A 118 18.38 14.23 11.46
CA SER A 118 18.80 14.05 12.84
C SER A 118 17.56 13.86 13.71
N SER A 119 17.70 13.14 14.83
CA SER A 119 16.63 12.95 15.82
C SER A 119 15.99 14.27 16.26
N ASP A 120 16.76 15.35 16.19
CA ASP A 120 16.38 16.70 16.59
C ASP A 120 15.25 17.28 15.72
N SER A 121 15.19 16.91 14.43
CA SER A 121 14.14 17.40 13.53
C SER A 121 12.77 16.86 13.90
N PHE A 122 12.69 15.66 14.49
CA PHE A 122 11.43 15.04 14.86
C PHE A 122 10.91 15.59 16.20
N ASP A 123 11.83 15.95 17.11
CA ASP A 123 11.51 16.55 18.41
C ASP A 123 11.02 18.00 18.28
N ALA A 124 11.51 18.74 17.28
CA ALA A 124 11.05 20.08 16.95
C ALA A 124 9.59 20.13 16.42
N LEU A 125 9.17 19.07 15.72
CA LEU A 125 7.83 18.97 15.13
C LEU A 125 6.77 18.52 16.13
N VAL A 126 7.17 17.81 17.19
CA VAL A 126 6.27 17.31 18.23
C VAL A 126 6.78 17.76 19.60
N PRO A 127 6.43 18.99 20.03
CA PRO A 127 6.86 19.52 21.31
C PRO A 127 6.47 18.59 22.48
N GLY A 128 7.46 18.16 23.27
CA GLY A 128 7.28 17.26 24.41
C GLY A 128 7.42 15.77 24.11
N LEU A 129 7.75 15.38 22.87
CA LEU A 129 7.99 13.98 22.50
C LEU A 129 9.25 13.42 23.18
N ALA A 130 10.36 14.17 23.23
CA ALA A 130 11.55 13.76 23.97
C ALA A 130 11.27 13.54 25.47
N ASP A 131 10.40 14.34 26.07
CA ASP A 131 10.04 14.18 27.48
C ASP A 131 9.15 12.95 27.70
N ALA A 132 8.26 12.63 26.76
CA ALA A 132 7.46 11.41 26.79
C ALA A 132 8.32 10.15 26.60
N ARG A 133 9.32 10.22 25.71
CA ARG A 133 10.28 9.14 25.47
C ARG A 133 11.16 8.88 26.69
N ARG A 134 11.71 9.93 27.30
CA ARG A 134 12.50 9.82 28.55
C ARG A 134 11.68 9.23 29.71
N ARG A 135 10.41 9.63 29.87
CA ARG A 135 9.52 9.03 30.89
C ARG A 135 9.27 7.55 30.65
N ARG A 136 9.18 7.12 29.39
CA ARG A 136 9.00 5.71 29.03
C ARG A 136 10.28 4.92 29.29
N GLU A 137 11.43 5.43 28.86
CA GLU A 137 12.75 4.78 29.09
C GLU A 137 13.05 4.63 30.59
N ARG A 138 12.75 5.64 31.42
CA ARG A 138 12.88 5.55 32.89
C ARG A 138 11.99 4.48 33.53
N ARG A 139 10.77 4.27 32.99
CA ARG A 139 9.86 3.21 33.46
C ARG A 139 10.34 1.80 33.11
N PHE A 140 11.15 1.66 32.06
CA PHE A 140 11.73 0.38 31.68
C PHE A 140 13.05 0.10 32.41
N LYS A 141 13.82 1.12 32.79
CA LYS A 141 15.01 0.96 33.65
C LYS A 141 14.69 0.55 35.10
N SER A 142 13.43 0.62 35.54
CA SER A 142 12.97 0.05 36.80
C SER A 142 12.49 -1.41 36.70
N ALA A 143 12.61 -2.04 35.52
CA ALA A 143 12.42 -3.48 35.39
C ALA A 143 13.61 -4.20 36.04
N GLN A 144 13.39 -5.42 36.55
CA GLN A 144 14.44 -6.24 37.16
C GLN A 144 15.62 -6.38 36.17
N VAL A 145 16.80 -5.93 36.62
CA VAL A 145 18.08 -6.20 35.96
C VAL A 145 18.33 -7.70 35.98
N ASP A 146 18.79 -8.26 34.87
CA ASP A 146 19.21 -9.66 34.82
C ASP A 146 20.53 -9.81 35.63
N PRO A 147 20.54 -10.54 36.75
CA PRO A 147 21.73 -10.66 37.59
C PRO A 147 22.89 -11.42 36.93
N ASP A 148 22.64 -12.11 35.81
CA ASP A 148 23.65 -12.84 35.06
C ASP A 148 24.32 -11.98 33.95
N ASP A 149 23.85 -10.74 33.73
CA ASP A 149 24.44 -9.78 32.78
C ASP A 149 25.33 -8.75 33.52
N GLU A 150 26.66 -8.98 33.47
CA GLU A 150 27.64 -8.14 34.16
C GLU A 150 27.66 -6.68 33.69
N GLU A 151 27.26 -6.38 32.44
CA GLU A 151 27.23 -5.01 31.91
C GLU A 151 26.02 -4.24 32.45
N GLU A 152 24.83 -4.86 32.51
CA GLU A 152 23.64 -4.21 33.08
C GLU A 152 23.79 -3.97 34.59
N VAL A 153 24.45 -4.89 35.30
CA VAL A 153 24.74 -4.74 36.74
C VAL A 153 25.71 -3.58 36.98
N ALA A 154 26.73 -3.41 36.13
CA ALA A 154 27.67 -2.30 36.23
C ALA A 154 27.00 -0.94 35.98
N GLU A 155 26.15 -0.83 34.96
CA GLU A 155 25.41 0.40 34.65
C GLU A 155 24.42 0.77 35.78
N MET A 156 23.80 -0.21 36.43
CA MET A 156 22.94 0.02 37.60
C MET A 156 23.73 0.55 38.81
N LEU A 157 24.94 0.03 39.05
CA LEU A 157 25.79 0.45 40.16
C LEU A 157 26.36 1.86 39.99
N GLU A 158 26.71 2.26 38.76
CA GLU A 158 27.13 3.65 38.47
C GLU A 158 25.99 4.66 38.71
N LEU A 159 24.75 4.31 38.36
CA LEU A 159 23.58 5.18 38.55
C LEU A 159 23.22 5.39 40.03
N ALA A 160 23.61 4.48 40.93
CA ALA A 160 23.38 4.62 42.37
C ALA A 160 24.30 5.66 43.03
N GLU A 161 25.46 5.96 42.44
CA GLU A 161 26.41 6.95 42.97
C GLU A 161 25.99 8.40 42.68
N ASP A 162 25.19 8.62 41.64
CA ASP A 162 24.68 9.94 41.23
C ASP A 162 23.45 10.41 42.03
N GLU A 163 22.84 9.55 42.86
CA GLU A 163 21.77 9.94 43.80
C GLU A 163 22.35 10.34 45.17
N SER A 164 22.97 11.53 45.24
CA SER A 164 23.32 12.12 46.53
C SER A 164 22.05 12.54 47.30
N ILE A 165 21.66 11.79 48.32
CA ILE A 165 20.58 12.19 49.23
C ILE A 165 21.09 13.32 50.12
N THR A 166 20.66 14.55 49.85
CA THR A 166 20.88 15.68 50.75
C THR A 166 19.79 15.66 51.82
N TYR A 167 20.10 15.23 53.03
CA TYR A 167 19.20 15.39 54.18
C TYR A 167 19.20 16.87 54.59
N GLY A 168 18.04 17.53 54.47
CA GLY A 168 17.81 18.84 55.08
C GLY A 168 17.37 18.66 56.54
N GLU A 169 18.11 19.25 57.47
CA GLU A 169 17.70 19.38 58.87
C GLU A 169 16.69 20.54 59.00
N GLU A 170 15.49 20.25 59.50
CA GLU A 170 14.66 21.17 60.30
C GLU A 170 14.03 20.39 61.45
#